data_AF-A0AAV6AQR4-F1
#
_entry.id   AF-A0AAV6AQR4-F1
#
_cell.length_a   1.000
_cell.length_b   1.000
_cell.length_c   1.000
_cell.angle_alpha   90.00
_cell.angle_beta   90.00
_cell.angle_gamma   90.00
#
_symmetry.space_group_name_H-M   'P 1'
#
loop_
_entity.id
_entity.type
_entity.pdbx_description
1 polymer ?
#
loop_
_entity_poly.entity_id
_entity_poly.type
_entity_poly.pdbx_seq_one_letter_code
_entity_poly.pdbx_strand_id
1 'polypeptide(L)'
;GAQAPAPVVYDPRVAGGILGHFASAINGSAIARGTSFLKDRLGQQVFPRGMTVIDDPHRRRGLRSKPFDGEGVANQRRALIEDGVLTTWILDLRSARQLGLHSTGHASRGTGGPPGPAPTNLWLEPGPVTPVELIEDIAQGLYVTELIGFGVNGITGDYSRGAAGFWIENGAITHPVSEVTVAGNLSQMFRNLSAACDLSFRTGMDAPTLRVDGMTIAGR
;
A
#
# COMPACT_ATOMS: atom_id res chain seq x y z
N GLY A 1 -25.11 -3.69 -15.98
CA GLY A 1 -24.69 -2.34 -16.40
C GLY A 1 -23.53 -1.95 -15.54
N ALA A 2 -22.46 -1.37 -16.11
CA ALA A 2 -21.31 -0.94 -15.32
C ALA A 2 -21.77 0.07 -14.25
N GLN A 3 -21.49 -0.24 -12.99
CA GLN A 3 -21.79 0.66 -11.87
C GLN A 3 -20.91 1.90 -11.99
N ALA A 4 -21.44 3.08 -11.64
CA ALA A 4 -20.63 4.29 -11.57
C ALA A 4 -19.46 4.08 -10.59
N PRO A 5 -18.28 4.69 -10.84
CA PRO A 5 -17.17 4.61 -9.91
C PRO A 5 -17.61 5.07 -8.51
N ALA A 6 -17.25 4.31 -7.48
CA ALA A 6 -17.68 4.52 -6.11
C ALA A 6 -16.49 4.56 -5.15
N PRO A 7 -16.59 5.24 -4.00
CA PRO A 7 -15.62 5.16 -2.92
C PRO A 7 -15.57 3.76 -2.30
N VAL A 8 -14.36 3.27 -2.06
CA VAL A 8 -14.10 2.06 -1.27
C VAL A 8 -13.24 2.42 -0.07
N VAL A 9 -13.74 2.12 1.12
CA VAL A 9 -13.06 2.33 2.40
C VAL A 9 -12.53 0.99 2.88
N TYR A 10 -11.27 0.94 3.29
CA TYR A 10 -10.55 -0.24 3.72
C TYR A 10 -10.29 -0.16 5.22
N ASP A 11 -10.79 -1.15 5.95
CA ASP A 11 -10.49 -1.35 7.36
C ASP A 11 -8.97 -1.47 7.59
N PRO A 12 -8.42 -0.96 8.71
CA PRO A 12 -6.98 -1.02 9.01
C PRO A 12 -6.38 -2.43 8.87
N ARG A 13 -7.17 -3.49 9.11
CA ARG A 13 -6.74 -4.90 8.97
C ARG A 13 -6.39 -5.29 7.53
N VAL A 14 -7.01 -4.66 6.54
CA VAL A 14 -6.79 -4.95 5.11
C VAL A 14 -6.08 -3.80 4.38
N ALA A 15 -6.11 -2.59 4.94
CA ALA A 15 -5.48 -1.39 4.39
C ALA A 15 -3.96 -1.56 4.18
N GLY A 16 -3.28 -2.28 5.09
CA GLY A 16 -1.86 -2.64 4.92
C GLY A 16 -1.56 -3.39 3.61
N GLY A 17 -2.53 -4.11 3.05
CA GLY A 17 -2.40 -4.76 1.74
C GLY A 17 -2.17 -3.78 0.59
N ILE A 18 -2.75 -2.57 0.66
CA ILE A 18 -2.51 -1.50 -0.33
C ILE A 18 -1.04 -1.07 -0.30
N LEU A 19 -0.46 -0.93 0.90
CA LEU A 19 0.97 -0.67 1.05
C LEU A 19 1.84 -1.85 0.58
N GLY A 20 1.35 -3.07 0.69
CA GLY A 20 2.02 -4.26 0.14
C GLY A 20 2.13 -4.23 -1.38
N HIS A 21 1.09 -3.76 -2.06
CA HIS A 21 1.11 -3.53 -3.50
C HIS A 21 2.06 -2.39 -3.87
N PHE A 22 2.06 -1.30 -3.11
CA PHE A 22 3.02 -0.20 -3.30
C PHE A 22 4.47 -0.67 -3.12
N ALA A 23 4.79 -1.36 -2.03
CA ALA A 23 6.13 -1.90 -1.75
C ALA A 23 6.60 -2.88 -2.85
N SER A 24 5.69 -3.69 -3.39
CA SER A 24 5.97 -4.55 -4.54
C SER A 24 6.29 -3.75 -5.80
N ALA A 25 5.56 -2.67 -6.05
CA ALA A 25 5.75 -1.80 -7.21
C ALA A 25 7.07 -1.02 -7.16
N ILE A 26 7.58 -0.69 -5.97
CA ILE A 26 8.88 0.00 -5.80
C ILE A 26 10.04 -0.95 -5.45
N ASN A 27 9.81 -2.26 -5.57
CA ASN A 27 10.81 -3.28 -5.28
C ASN A 27 11.93 -3.24 -6.32
N GLY A 28 13.19 -3.12 -5.87
CA GLY A 28 14.36 -3.00 -6.73
C GLY A 28 14.50 -4.12 -7.75
N SER A 29 14.09 -5.34 -7.41
CA SER A 29 14.10 -6.45 -8.36
C SER A 29 13.06 -6.28 -9.48
N ALA A 30 11.90 -5.71 -9.19
CA ALA A 30 10.88 -5.40 -10.19
C ALA A 30 11.30 -4.21 -11.06
N ILE A 31 11.89 -3.18 -10.47
CA ILE A 31 12.41 -2.01 -11.19
C ILE A 31 13.53 -2.41 -12.15
N ALA A 32 14.52 -3.18 -11.67
CA ALA A 32 15.64 -3.64 -12.49
C ALA A 32 15.21 -4.52 -13.68
N ARG A 33 14.09 -5.23 -13.56
CA ARG A 33 13.50 -6.02 -14.66
C ARG A 33 12.55 -5.23 -15.55
N GLY A 34 12.20 -4.00 -15.18
CA GLY A 34 11.19 -3.20 -15.89
C GLY A 34 9.76 -3.75 -15.77
N THR A 35 9.48 -4.58 -14.76
CA THR A 35 8.18 -5.24 -14.54
C THR A 35 7.32 -4.52 -13.50
N SER A 36 7.46 -3.20 -13.40
CA SER A 36 6.67 -2.36 -12.50
C SER A 36 6.03 -1.20 -13.27
N PHE A 37 4.76 -0.93 -12.98
CA PHE A 37 4.07 0.25 -13.48
C PHE A 37 4.63 1.58 -12.90
N LEU A 38 5.44 1.53 -11.83
CA LEU A 38 6.10 2.70 -11.23
C LEU A 38 7.55 2.90 -11.66
N LYS A 39 8.11 2.07 -12.56
CA LYS A 39 9.55 2.08 -12.88
C LYS A 39 10.13 3.43 -13.30
N ASP A 40 9.33 4.30 -13.91
CA ASP A 40 9.73 5.61 -14.41
C ASP A 40 9.20 6.76 -13.52
N ARG A 41 8.84 6.49 -12.26
CA ARG A 41 8.16 7.43 -11.35
C ARG A 41 8.99 7.93 -10.18
N LEU A 42 10.29 7.61 -10.11
CA LEU A 42 11.17 8.17 -9.07
C LEU A 42 11.17 9.70 -9.14
N GLY A 43 11.02 10.36 -7.98
CA GLY A 43 10.95 11.81 -7.88
C GLY A 43 9.63 12.41 -8.36
N GLN A 44 8.64 11.60 -8.72
CA GLN A 44 7.33 12.06 -9.16
C GLN A 44 6.28 11.87 -8.08
N GLN A 45 5.24 12.70 -8.15
CA GLN A 45 4.08 12.58 -7.29
C GLN A 45 3.25 11.35 -7.69
N VAL A 46 3.10 10.41 -6.77
CA VAL A 46 2.36 9.15 -6.95
C VAL A 46 1.25 8.95 -5.91
N PHE A 47 1.29 9.73 -4.83
CA PHE A 47 0.27 9.82 -3.78
C PHE A 47 -0.23 11.28 -3.69
N PRO A 48 -1.38 11.54 -3.04
CA PRO A 48 -1.81 12.90 -2.70
C PRO A 48 -0.73 13.66 -1.92
N ARG A 49 -0.74 14.99 -2.07
CA ARG A 49 0.09 15.87 -1.24
C ARG A 49 -0.28 15.68 0.24
N GLY A 50 0.69 15.80 1.11
CA GLY A 50 0.57 15.60 2.56
C GLY A 50 0.63 14.14 3.01
N MET A 51 0.66 13.16 2.08
CA MET A 51 0.82 11.75 2.44
C MET A 51 2.28 11.33 2.50
N THR A 52 2.63 10.56 3.53
CA THR A 52 3.98 10.06 3.77
C THR A 52 3.93 8.59 4.14
N VAL A 53 4.78 7.78 3.50
CA VAL A 53 4.94 6.35 3.76
C VAL A 53 6.33 6.11 4.32
N ILE A 54 6.43 5.58 5.53
CA ILE A 54 7.68 5.36 6.24
C ILE A 54 8.01 3.87 6.31
N ASP A 55 9.27 3.52 6.06
CA ASP A 55 9.88 2.26 6.47
C ASP A 55 10.88 2.51 7.60
N ASP A 56 10.75 1.81 8.73
CA ASP A 56 11.66 1.97 9.86
C ASP A 56 12.17 0.62 10.41
N PRO A 57 13.44 0.27 10.21
CA PRO A 57 14.03 -0.95 10.73
C PRO A 57 14.27 -0.91 12.25
N HIS A 58 14.15 0.25 12.89
CA HIS A 58 14.50 0.48 14.29
C HIS A 58 13.29 0.76 15.18
N ARG A 59 12.06 0.55 14.67
CA ARG A 59 10.82 0.68 15.45
C ARG A 59 10.91 -0.18 16.71
N ARG A 60 10.87 0.44 17.89
CA ARG A 60 10.91 -0.32 19.16
C ARG A 60 9.77 -1.34 19.19
N ARG A 61 10.11 -2.62 19.43
CA ARG A 61 9.16 -3.76 19.42
C ARG A 61 8.39 -3.90 18.09
N GLY A 62 8.90 -3.35 16.98
CA GLY A 62 8.35 -3.59 15.65
C GLY A 62 8.65 -5.03 15.20
N LEU A 63 7.66 -5.69 14.60
CA LEU A 63 7.74 -7.11 14.23
C LEU A 63 8.78 -7.42 13.16
N ARG A 64 9.26 -6.39 12.43
CA ARG A 64 10.25 -6.52 11.35
C ARG A 64 11.51 -5.71 11.61
N SER A 65 11.75 -5.35 12.87
CA SER A 65 12.89 -4.53 13.27
C SER A 65 14.18 -5.35 13.26
N LYS A 66 15.27 -4.75 12.80
CA LYS A 66 16.57 -5.40 12.68
C LYS A 66 17.70 -4.34 12.65
N PRO A 67 18.86 -4.60 13.25
CA PRO A 67 19.96 -3.63 13.33
C PRO A 67 20.71 -3.41 12.01
N PHE A 68 20.58 -4.35 11.08
CA PHE A 68 21.13 -4.30 9.72
C PHE A 68 20.33 -5.26 8.84
N ASP A 69 20.53 -5.20 7.53
CA ASP A 69 19.75 -5.99 6.57
C ASP A 69 20.29 -7.43 6.35
N GLY A 70 19.64 -8.21 5.49
CA GLY A 70 20.00 -9.60 5.22
C GLY A 70 21.34 -9.80 4.48
N GLU A 71 22.05 -8.72 4.17
CA GLU A 71 23.36 -8.66 3.52
C GLU A 71 24.41 -7.96 4.40
N GLY A 72 24.08 -7.61 5.65
CA GLY A 72 24.99 -6.93 6.56
C GLY A 72 25.12 -5.43 6.31
N VAL A 73 24.23 -4.85 5.49
CA VAL A 73 24.22 -3.41 5.20
C VAL A 73 23.48 -2.67 6.31
N ALA A 74 24.08 -1.57 6.79
CA ALA A 74 23.43 -0.66 7.72
C ALA A 74 22.12 -0.13 7.11
N ASN A 75 21.03 -0.24 7.87
CA ASN A 75 19.72 0.22 7.48
C ASN A 75 19.32 1.45 8.31
N GLN A 76 18.29 2.16 7.86
CA GLN A 76 17.83 3.38 8.53
C GLN A 76 16.37 3.63 8.21
N ARG A 77 15.71 4.45 9.05
CA ARG A 77 14.38 4.97 8.75
C ARG A 77 14.40 5.75 7.44
N ARG A 78 13.44 5.50 6.57
CA ARG A 78 13.26 6.22 5.29
C ARG A 78 11.80 6.53 5.06
N ALA A 79 11.53 7.73 4.56
CA ALA A 79 10.28 8.00 3.87
C ALA A 79 10.42 7.45 2.44
N LEU A 80 9.59 6.47 2.07
CA LEU A 80 9.50 5.95 0.71
C LEU A 80 8.58 6.83 -0.15
N ILE A 81 7.58 7.43 0.48
CA ILE A 81 6.80 8.56 -0.02
C ILE A 81 6.99 9.72 0.95
N GLU A 82 7.28 10.92 0.45
CA GLU A 82 7.35 12.18 1.21
C GLU A 82 6.51 13.24 0.49
N ASP A 83 5.50 13.83 1.15
CA ASP A 83 4.55 14.78 0.54
C ASP A 83 3.95 14.28 -0.79
N GLY A 84 3.62 12.99 -0.84
CA GLY A 84 3.07 12.33 -2.02
C GLY A 84 4.09 11.94 -3.10
N VAL A 85 5.37 12.31 -2.95
CA VAL A 85 6.44 12.07 -3.91
C VAL A 85 7.20 10.78 -3.60
N LEU A 86 7.43 9.95 -4.61
CA LEU A 86 8.27 8.76 -4.50
C LEU A 86 9.76 9.12 -4.42
N THR A 87 10.39 8.82 -3.29
CA THR A 87 11.74 9.30 -2.97
C THR A 87 12.85 8.28 -3.24
N THR A 88 12.53 6.99 -3.18
CA THR A 88 13.52 5.90 -3.31
C THR A 88 12.88 4.60 -3.75
N TRP A 89 13.73 3.69 -4.23
CA TRP A 89 13.40 2.27 -4.38
C TRP A 89 13.73 1.48 -3.12
N ILE A 90 13.13 0.30 -2.98
CA ILE A 90 13.52 -0.70 -1.98
C ILE A 90 14.62 -1.56 -2.61
N LEU A 91 15.88 -1.36 -2.21
CA LEU A 91 17.06 -1.95 -2.86
C LEU A 91 17.86 -2.84 -1.89
N ASP A 92 18.21 -4.03 -2.38
CA ASP A 92 19.32 -4.87 -1.90
C ASP A 92 20.60 -4.58 -2.73
N LEU A 93 21.73 -5.22 -2.42
CA LEU A 93 23.00 -5.02 -3.16
C LEU A 93 22.87 -5.39 -4.64
N ARG A 94 22.15 -6.46 -4.96
CA ARG A 94 22.01 -6.96 -6.33
C ARG A 94 21.24 -5.97 -7.21
N SER A 95 20.03 -5.60 -6.79
CA SER A 95 19.16 -4.68 -7.54
C SER A 95 19.76 -3.27 -7.59
N ALA A 96 20.40 -2.81 -6.52
CA ALA A 96 21.16 -1.56 -6.53
C ALA A 96 22.23 -1.58 -7.63
N ARG A 97 23.06 -2.64 -7.69
CA ARG A 97 24.10 -2.77 -8.73
C ARG A 97 23.52 -2.82 -10.14
N GLN A 98 22.41 -3.53 -10.36
CA GLN A 98 21.75 -3.60 -11.67
C GLN A 98 21.24 -2.23 -12.14
N LEU A 99 20.81 -1.38 -11.21
CA LEU A 99 20.29 -0.05 -11.48
C LEU A 99 21.37 1.05 -11.46
N GLY A 100 22.63 0.70 -11.14
CA GLY A 100 23.69 1.69 -10.96
C GLY A 100 23.50 2.59 -9.72
N LEU A 101 22.82 2.08 -8.69
CA LEU A 101 22.50 2.78 -7.45
C LEU A 101 23.21 2.15 -6.24
N HIS A 102 23.05 2.77 -5.07
CA HIS A 102 23.50 2.22 -3.79
C HIS A 102 22.37 1.44 -3.09
N SER A 103 22.74 0.40 -2.33
CA SER A 103 21.76 -0.33 -1.51
C SER A 103 21.11 0.61 -0.49
N THR A 104 19.84 0.33 -0.21
CA THR A 104 19.06 1.10 0.77
C THR A 104 18.97 0.43 2.14
N GLY A 105 19.62 -0.73 2.30
CA GLY A 105 19.56 -1.54 3.52
C GLY A 105 18.27 -2.37 3.63
N HIS A 106 17.72 -2.81 2.49
CA HIS A 106 16.44 -3.53 2.44
C HIS A 106 16.57 -5.00 2.05
N ALA A 107 17.76 -5.60 2.12
CA ALA A 107 17.85 -7.03 1.90
C ALA A 107 17.10 -7.79 3.01
N SER A 108 16.27 -8.75 2.63
CA SER A 108 15.62 -9.70 3.51
C SER A 108 15.95 -11.11 3.08
N ARG A 109 16.15 -12.00 4.05
CA ARG A 109 16.59 -13.37 3.84
C ARG A 109 15.60 -14.33 4.50
N GLY A 110 15.03 -15.23 3.70
CA GLY A 110 14.26 -16.37 4.20
C GLY A 110 15.16 -17.55 4.58
N THR A 111 14.55 -18.67 4.97
CA THR A 111 15.28 -19.89 5.37
C THR A 111 15.90 -20.66 4.20
N GLY A 112 15.41 -20.44 2.97
CA GLY A 112 15.93 -21.08 1.76
C GLY A 112 15.87 -20.13 0.57
N GLY A 113 17.02 -19.54 0.21
CA GLY A 113 17.15 -18.69 -0.97
C GLY A 113 18.14 -17.53 -0.78
N PRO A 114 18.58 -16.90 -1.89
CA PRO A 114 19.34 -15.65 -1.82
C PRO A 114 18.47 -14.53 -1.23
N PRO A 115 19.10 -13.48 -0.67
CA PRO A 115 18.35 -12.32 -0.21
C PRO A 115 17.61 -11.64 -1.37
N GLY A 116 16.55 -10.93 -1.04
CA GLY A 116 15.83 -10.06 -1.96
C GLY A 116 15.36 -8.77 -1.27
N PRO A 117 15.01 -7.72 -2.02
CA PRO A 117 14.57 -6.46 -1.42
C PRO A 117 13.21 -6.65 -0.74
N ALA A 118 13.07 -6.19 0.50
CA ALA A 118 11.79 -6.14 1.21
C ALA A 118 11.78 -5.00 2.25
N PRO A 119 10.60 -4.37 2.49
CA PRO A 119 10.44 -3.41 3.57
C PRO A 119 10.63 -4.06 4.95
N THR A 120 10.90 -3.23 5.95
CA THR A 120 10.93 -3.60 7.36
C THR A 120 9.59 -3.30 8.01
N ASN A 121 9.51 -2.35 8.95
CA ASN A 121 8.24 -1.89 9.50
C ASN A 121 7.73 -0.74 8.62
N LEU A 122 6.79 -1.04 7.73
CA LEU A 122 6.22 -0.08 6.78
C LEU A 122 4.89 0.47 7.30
N TRP A 123 4.67 1.78 7.20
CA TRP A 123 3.35 2.35 7.42
C TRP A 123 3.07 3.61 6.62
N LEU A 124 1.79 3.91 6.41
CA LEU A 124 1.31 5.23 6.00
C LEU A 124 1.02 6.06 7.24
N GLU A 125 1.52 7.29 7.28
CA GLU A 125 1.20 8.22 8.37
C GLU A 125 -0.32 8.52 8.43
N PRO A 126 -0.88 8.71 9.64
CA PRO A 126 -2.31 8.97 9.80
C PRO A 126 -2.70 10.31 9.16
N GLY A 127 -3.91 10.36 8.61
CA GLY A 127 -4.52 11.62 8.17
C GLY A 127 -5.20 12.37 9.32
N PRO A 128 -5.83 13.53 9.04
CA PRO A 128 -6.36 14.42 10.06
C PRO A 128 -7.79 14.09 10.51
N VAL A 129 -8.52 13.25 9.78
CA VAL A 129 -9.95 12.96 10.01
C VAL A 129 -10.15 11.62 10.69
N THR A 130 -11.24 11.48 11.45
CA THR A 130 -11.68 10.20 12.01
C THR A 130 -12.22 9.27 10.91
N PRO A 131 -12.30 7.95 11.17
CA PRO A 131 -12.95 7.03 10.22
C PRO A 131 -14.40 7.38 9.91
N VAL A 132 -15.12 8.00 10.85
CA VAL A 132 -16.51 8.44 10.67
C VAL A 132 -16.57 9.61 9.67
N GLU A 133 -15.74 10.64 9.90
CA GLU A 133 -15.62 11.80 8.99
C GLU A 133 -15.10 11.38 7.60
N LEU A 134 -14.29 10.33 7.49
CA LEU A 134 -13.83 9.81 6.20
C LEU A 134 -14.96 9.17 5.37
N ILE A 135 -16.04 8.73 6.02
CA ILE A 135 -17.18 8.03 5.43
C ILE A 135 -18.37 8.97 5.18
N GLU A 136 -18.52 10.05 5.95
CA GLU A 136 -19.76 10.83 6.07
C GLU A 136 -20.30 11.40 4.74
N ASP A 137 -19.44 11.76 3.80
CA ASP A 137 -19.79 12.33 2.49
C ASP A 137 -20.07 11.25 1.42
N ILE A 138 -19.91 9.97 1.74
CA ILE A 138 -20.12 8.86 0.80
C ILE A 138 -21.62 8.61 0.65
N ALA A 139 -22.18 9.01 -0.49
CA ALA A 139 -23.57 8.71 -0.84
C ALA A 139 -23.82 7.20 -0.99
N GLN A 140 -22.96 6.50 -1.73
CA GLN A 140 -22.95 5.04 -1.87
C GLN A 140 -21.51 4.56 -2.02
N GLY A 141 -21.14 3.52 -1.28
CA GLY A 141 -19.79 2.96 -1.32
C GLY A 141 -19.68 1.65 -0.56
N LEU A 142 -18.45 1.18 -0.38
CA LEU A 142 -18.18 -0.10 0.27
C LEU A 142 -17.13 0.05 1.36
N TYR A 143 -17.43 -0.43 2.55
CA TYR A 143 -16.47 -0.61 3.64
C TYR A 143 -15.96 -2.05 3.62
N VAL A 144 -14.71 -2.26 3.22
CA VAL A 144 -14.07 -3.56 3.04
C VAL A 144 -13.35 -3.99 4.31
N THR A 145 -13.70 -5.17 4.81
CA THR A 145 -13.02 -5.81 5.96
C THR A 145 -12.23 -7.05 5.60
N GLU A 146 -12.47 -7.60 4.40
CA GLU A 146 -11.81 -8.81 3.91
C GLU A 146 -11.54 -8.71 2.41
N LEU A 147 -10.39 -9.23 1.96
CA LEU A 147 -10.00 -9.29 0.55
C LEU A 147 -9.53 -10.71 0.19
N ILE A 148 -10.09 -11.24 -0.90
CA ILE A 148 -9.90 -12.63 -1.36
C ILE A 148 -9.23 -12.62 -2.74
N GLY A 149 -8.32 -13.58 -2.95
CA GLY A 149 -7.65 -13.81 -4.25
C GLY A 149 -6.47 -12.89 -4.54
N PHE A 150 -5.84 -13.13 -5.71
CA PHE A 150 -4.54 -12.55 -6.12
C PHE A 150 -4.62 -11.74 -7.43
N GLY A 151 -5.72 -11.02 -7.70
CA GLY A 151 -5.90 -10.30 -8.96
C GLY A 151 -5.18 -8.95 -9.01
N VAL A 152 -3.84 -8.97 -9.02
CA VAL A 152 -3.02 -7.76 -9.21
C VAL A 152 -1.96 -8.01 -10.27
N ASN A 153 -1.90 -7.12 -11.27
CA ASN A 153 -0.86 -7.14 -12.31
C ASN A 153 0.21 -6.07 -12.01
N GLY A 154 1.44 -6.51 -11.68
CA GLY A 154 2.55 -5.61 -11.36
C GLY A 154 3.06 -4.78 -12.54
N ILE A 155 2.78 -5.16 -13.78
CA ILE A 155 3.25 -4.44 -14.99
C ILE A 155 2.30 -3.30 -15.35
N THR A 156 0.99 -3.55 -15.33
CA THR A 156 -0.03 -2.56 -15.71
C THR A 156 -0.59 -1.80 -14.52
N GLY A 157 -0.49 -2.37 -13.32
CA GLY A 157 -1.12 -1.87 -12.10
C GLY A 157 -2.59 -2.27 -11.96
N ASP A 158 -3.12 -3.13 -12.83
CA ASP A 158 -4.53 -3.55 -12.74
C ASP A 158 -4.78 -4.29 -11.44
N TYR A 159 -5.87 -3.90 -10.76
CA TYR A 159 -6.29 -4.41 -9.47
C TYR A 159 -7.72 -4.93 -9.59
N SER A 160 -7.96 -6.16 -9.17
CA SER A 160 -9.27 -6.79 -9.11
C SER A 160 -9.26 -7.88 -8.04
N ARG A 161 -10.01 -7.71 -6.96
CA ARG A 161 -10.03 -8.68 -5.86
C ARG A 161 -11.46 -8.91 -5.39
N GLY A 162 -11.74 -10.14 -4.98
CA GLY A 162 -12.94 -10.44 -4.20
C GLY A 162 -12.85 -9.72 -2.86
N ALA A 163 -13.98 -9.27 -2.35
CA ALA A 163 -14.08 -8.50 -1.12
C ALA A 163 -15.38 -8.86 -0.37
N ALA A 164 -15.30 -8.68 0.95
CA ALA A 164 -16.45 -8.72 1.83
C ALA A 164 -16.33 -7.61 2.88
N GLY A 165 -17.47 -7.19 3.41
CA GLY A 165 -17.56 -6.12 4.37
C GLY A 165 -18.99 -5.59 4.47
N PHE A 166 -19.16 -4.28 4.39
CA PHE A 166 -20.44 -3.62 4.59
C PHE A 166 -20.68 -2.53 3.56
N TRP A 167 -21.92 -2.39 3.13
CA TRP A 167 -22.33 -1.29 2.27
C TRP A 167 -22.37 0.03 3.05
N ILE A 168 -22.06 1.13 2.37
CA ILE A 168 -22.17 2.50 2.90
C ILE A 168 -23.30 3.20 2.14
N GLU A 169 -24.25 3.79 2.88
CA GLU A 169 -25.31 4.64 2.32
C GLU A 169 -25.41 5.93 3.12
N ASN A 170 -25.35 7.07 2.42
CA ASN A 170 -25.47 8.41 3.01
C ASN A 170 -24.60 8.60 4.26
N GLY A 171 -23.33 8.20 4.17
CA GLY A 171 -22.36 8.35 5.26
C GLY A 171 -22.47 7.32 6.40
N ALA A 172 -23.33 6.32 6.28
CA ALA A 172 -23.52 5.29 7.30
C ALA A 172 -23.23 3.89 6.77
N ILE A 173 -22.54 3.08 7.58
CA ILE A 173 -22.39 1.64 7.34
C ILE A 173 -23.75 0.97 7.61
N THR A 174 -24.32 0.28 6.61
CA THR A 174 -25.70 -0.23 6.68
C THR A 174 -25.76 -1.74 6.86
N HIS A 175 -25.50 -2.52 5.81
CA HIS A 175 -25.70 -3.97 5.79
C HIS A 175 -24.47 -4.72 5.28
N PRO A 176 -24.25 -5.97 5.73
CA PRO A 176 -23.12 -6.76 5.26
C PRO A 176 -23.28 -7.13 3.78
N VAL A 177 -22.17 -7.17 3.07
CA VAL A 177 -22.07 -7.64 1.68
C VAL A 177 -20.88 -8.59 1.55
N SER A 178 -21.05 -9.59 0.70
CA SER A 178 -20.05 -10.63 0.43
C SER A 178 -20.00 -10.92 -1.07
N GLU A 179 -18.95 -11.60 -1.52
CA GLU A 179 -18.78 -12.02 -2.92
C GLU A 179 -18.78 -10.85 -3.93
N VAL A 180 -18.51 -9.64 -3.45
CA VAL A 180 -18.29 -8.47 -4.31
C VAL A 180 -16.86 -8.45 -4.82
N THR A 181 -16.64 -7.84 -5.97
CA THR A 181 -15.35 -7.63 -6.59
C THR A 181 -15.09 -6.14 -6.62
N VAL A 182 -13.96 -5.73 -6.05
CA VAL A 182 -13.44 -4.36 -6.15
C VAL A 182 -12.35 -4.32 -7.20
N ALA A 183 -12.44 -3.39 -8.14
CA ALA A 183 -11.50 -3.26 -9.24
C ALA A 183 -11.10 -1.80 -9.51
N GLY A 184 -9.89 -1.63 -10.03
CA GLY A 184 -9.30 -0.32 -10.34
C GLY A 184 -7.89 -0.46 -10.91
N ASN A 185 -7.13 0.64 -10.94
CA ASN A 185 -5.71 0.62 -11.27
C ASN A 185 -4.90 1.23 -10.12
N LEU A 186 -3.89 0.52 -9.62
CA LEU A 186 -3.09 0.93 -8.46
C LEU A 186 -2.48 2.32 -8.60
N SER A 187 -2.06 2.74 -9.80
CA SER A 187 -1.54 4.11 -10.01
C SER A 187 -2.60 5.17 -9.75
N GLN A 188 -3.86 4.89 -10.07
CA GLN A 188 -4.98 5.78 -9.80
C GLN A 188 -5.41 5.67 -8.34
N MET A 189 -5.47 4.45 -7.80
CA MET A 189 -5.82 4.20 -6.41
C MET A 189 -4.89 4.96 -5.45
N PHE A 190 -3.57 4.90 -5.68
CA PHE A 190 -2.60 5.64 -4.85
C PHE A 190 -2.81 7.15 -4.93
N ARG A 191 -3.17 7.70 -6.09
CA ARG A 191 -3.42 9.14 -6.28
C ARG A 191 -4.75 9.62 -5.70
N ASN A 192 -5.73 8.73 -5.57
CA ASN A 192 -7.06 9.02 -5.04
C ASN A 192 -7.24 8.53 -3.60
N LEU A 193 -6.13 8.36 -2.87
CA LEU A 193 -6.13 7.85 -1.52
C LEU A 193 -6.46 8.95 -0.51
N SER A 194 -7.20 8.63 0.54
CA SER A 194 -7.35 9.44 1.75
C SER A 194 -7.20 8.56 2.97
N ALA A 195 -6.68 9.11 4.07
CA ALA A 195 -6.36 8.38 5.29
C ALA A 195 -7.09 8.97 6.49
N ALA A 196 -7.57 8.11 7.38
CA ALA A 196 -8.05 8.50 8.70
C ALA A 196 -6.91 8.60 9.72
N CYS A 197 -7.25 9.02 10.94
CA CYS A 197 -6.34 9.26 12.04
C CYS A 197 -6.08 8.04 12.94
N ASP A 198 -6.61 6.87 12.61
CA ASP A 198 -6.71 5.68 13.45
C ASP A 198 -5.60 4.64 13.20
N LEU A 199 -4.41 5.09 12.80
CA LEU A 199 -3.26 4.19 12.60
C LEU A 199 -2.97 3.40 13.88
N SER A 200 -2.92 2.07 13.74
CA SER A 200 -2.47 1.18 14.82
C SER A 200 -1.44 0.19 14.30
N PHE A 201 -0.35 0.02 15.06
CA PHE A 201 0.73 -0.90 14.71
C PHE A 201 0.41 -2.31 15.20
N ARG A 202 -0.08 -3.16 14.31
CA ARG A 202 -0.46 -4.56 14.64
C ARG A 202 0.41 -5.58 13.92
N THR A 203 1.02 -5.18 12.81
CA THR A 203 1.80 -6.03 11.93
C THR A 203 3.18 -5.40 11.67
N GLY A 204 3.80 -5.75 10.55
CA GLY A 204 4.96 -5.04 10.02
C GLY A 204 4.64 -4.19 8.79
N MET A 205 3.36 -4.10 8.41
CA MET A 205 2.87 -3.31 7.28
C MET A 205 1.49 -2.78 7.65
N ASP A 206 1.47 -1.58 8.22
CA ASP A 206 0.32 -1.03 8.91
C ASP A 206 -0.18 0.23 8.20
N ALA A 207 -1.49 0.45 8.16
CA ALA A 207 -2.09 1.67 7.64
C ALA A 207 -3.31 2.04 8.50
N PRO A 208 -3.68 3.32 8.57
CA PRO A 208 -4.98 3.72 9.12
C PRO A 208 -6.12 3.20 8.24
N THR A 209 -7.36 3.50 8.60
CA THR A 209 -8.48 3.36 7.68
C THR A 209 -8.20 4.18 6.42
N LEU A 210 -8.35 3.57 5.25
CA LEU A 210 -8.05 4.19 3.96
C LEU A 210 -9.31 4.30 3.10
N ARG A 211 -9.50 5.42 2.42
CA ARG A 211 -10.51 5.58 1.37
C ARG A 211 -9.81 5.68 0.03
N VAL A 212 -10.36 5.01 -0.97
CA VAL A 212 -9.96 5.12 -2.38
C VAL A 212 -11.18 5.49 -3.20
N ASP A 213 -11.12 6.65 -3.86
CA ASP A 213 -12.18 7.09 -4.76
C ASP A 213 -11.97 6.61 -6.20
N GLY A 214 -13.08 6.43 -6.92
CA GLY A 214 -13.07 6.04 -8.33
C GLY A 214 -12.92 4.54 -8.57
N MET A 215 -13.31 3.70 -7.60
CA MET A 215 -13.24 2.25 -7.71
C MET A 215 -14.48 1.67 -8.40
N THR A 216 -14.31 0.54 -9.08
CA THR A 216 -15.44 -0.26 -9.59
C THR A 216 -15.81 -1.30 -8.56
N ILE A 217 -17.10 -1.44 -8.26
CA ILE A 217 -17.65 -2.50 -7.40
C ILE A 217 -18.59 -3.33 -8.28
N ALA A 218 -18.38 -4.64 -8.32
CA ALA A 218 -19.18 -5.59 -9.10
C ALA A 218 -19.59 -6.80 -8.24
N GLY A 219 -20.78 -7.36 -8.45
CA GLY A 219 -21.32 -8.43 -7.60
C GLY A 219 -22.51 -7.95 -6.77
N ARG A 220 -23.44 -8.86 -6.48
CA ARG A 220 -24.66 -8.63 -5.71
C ARG A 220 -24.77 -9.70 -4.64
#